data_AF-A0A842W7U7-F1
#
_entry.id   AF-A0A842W7U7-F1
#
_cell.length_a   1.000
_cell.length_b   1.000
_cell.length_c   1.000
_cell.angle_alpha   90.00
_cell.angle_beta   90.00
_cell.angle_gamma   90.00
#
_symmetry.space_group_name_H-M   'P 1'
#
loop_
_entity.id
_entity.type
_entity.pdbx_description
1 polymer ?
#
loop_
_entity_poly.entity_id
_entity_poly.type
_entity_poly.pdbx_seq_one_letter_code
_entity_poly.pdbx_strand_id
1 'polypeptide(L)'
;MISRPDPIKARMILHYLAKATKKIQDQEIARKKLAAQLKQLKKISTNTLQKHLDELEKRIAETVRIENKILKSQNKDDILHKKLRDKIEILEKKLRKYVDTKETREKRIKELEEKVDEKEKKKHEAILDVKESLNRMEKIYEDAKKSKQYSKKELEKIKKKITELKTKLKTIEKI
;
A
#
# COMPACT_ATOMS: atom_id res chain seq x y z
N MET A 1 -95.23 -25.55 71.47
CA MET A 1 -93.99 -24.94 71.99
C MET A 1 -92.83 -25.41 71.14
N ILE A 2 -92.24 -24.54 70.32
CA ILE A 2 -91.08 -24.90 69.49
C ILE A 2 -89.89 -25.06 70.44
N SER A 3 -89.38 -26.29 70.55
CA SER A 3 -88.20 -26.61 71.36
C SER A 3 -87.05 -25.69 70.95
N ARG A 4 -86.51 -24.92 71.90
CA ARG A 4 -85.38 -24.04 71.63
C ARG A 4 -84.23 -24.91 71.12
N PRO A 5 -83.72 -24.69 69.90
CA PRO A 5 -82.63 -25.49 69.38
C PRO A 5 -81.42 -25.37 70.30
N ASP A 6 -80.79 -26.51 70.57
CA ASP A 6 -79.55 -26.60 71.34
C ASP A 6 -78.54 -25.55 70.85
N PRO A 7 -78.11 -24.60 71.70
CA PRO A 7 -77.25 -23.47 71.32
C PRO A 7 -75.97 -23.90 70.62
N ILE A 8 -75.45 -25.09 70.97
CA ILE A 8 -74.21 -25.64 70.41
C ILE A 8 -74.45 -26.07 68.96
N LYS A 9 -75.56 -26.78 68.68
CA LYS A 9 -75.92 -27.23 67.33
C LYS A 9 -76.25 -26.05 66.42
N ALA A 10 -76.96 -25.04 66.92
CA ALA A 10 -77.27 -23.83 66.18
C ALA A 10 -75.99 -23.05 65.79
N ARG A 11 -75.03 -22.91 66.71
CA ARG A 11 -73.72 -22.27 66.44
C ARG A 11 -72.92 -23.03 65.39
N MET A 12 -72.94 -24.36 65.43
CA MET A 12 -72.25 -25.20 64.46
C MET A 12 -72.87 -25.07 63.06
N ILE A 13 -74.21 -25.06 62.95
CA ILE A 13 -74.92 -24.84 61.69
C ILE A 13 -74.60 -23.46 61.12
N LEU A 14 -74.63 -22.41 61.94
CA LEU A 14 -74.26 -21.05 61.52
C LEU A 14 -72.79 -20.96 61.07
N HIS A 15 -71.88 -21.66 61.74
CA HIS A 15 -70.47 -21.72 61.33
C HIS A 15 -70.30 -22.36 59.95
N TYR A 16 -70.96 -23.49 59.69
CA TYR A 16 -70.91 -24.16 58.39
C TYR A 16 -71.60 -23.33 57.28
N LEU A 17 -72.71 -22.65 57.60
CA LEU A 17 -73.36 -21.73 56.68
C LEU A 17 -72.45 -20.54 56.35
N ALA A 18 -71.82 -19.91 57.35
CA ALA A 18 -70.86 -18.83 57.14
C ALA A 18 -69.64 -19.28 56.32
N LYS A 19 -69.17 -20.51 56.53
CA LYS A 19 -68.08 -21.10 55.74
C LYS A 19 -68.51 -21.37 54.29
N ALA A 20 -69.72 -21.85 54.08
CA ALA A 20 -70.28 -22.09 52.75
C ALA A 20 -70.53 -20.78 51.99
N THR A 21 -71.09 -19.76 52.64
CA THR A 21 -71.31 -18.45 52.02
C THR A 21 -69.98 -17.76 51.69
N LYS A 22 -68.99 -17.82 52.58
CA LYS A 22 -67.64 -17.33 52.28
C LYS A 22 -67.02 -18.04 51.08
N LYS A 23 -67.16 -19.37 51.00
CA LYS A 23 -66.68 -20.15 49.85
C LYS A 23 -67.36 -19.73 48.53
N ILE A 24 -68.66 -19.45 48.56
CA ILE A 24 -69.40 -18.96 47.39
C ILE A 24 -68.93 -17.55 47.00
N GLN A 25 -68.75 -16.65 47.96
CA GLN A 25 -68.22 -15.30 47.71
C GLN A 25 -66.80 -15.34 47.13
N ASP A 26 -65.93 -16.19 47.67
CA ASP A 26 -64.57 -16.39 47.16
C ASP A 26 -64.59 -16.92 45.71
N GLN A 27 -65.51 -17.84 45.40
CA GLN A 27 -65.72 -18.33 44.03
C GLN A 27 -66.22 -17.23 43.08
N GLU A 28 -67.13 -16.36 43.52
CA GLU A 28 -67.59 -15.23 42.71
C GLU A 28 -66.49 -14.21 42.45
N ILE A 29 -65.67 -13.90 43.46
CA ILE A 29 -64.51 -13.02 43.32
C ILE A 29 -63.50 -13.63 42.33
N ALA A 30 -63.22 -14.93 42.43
CA ALA A 30 -62.35 -15.63 41.50
C ALA A 30 -62.89 -15.58 40.06
N ARG A 31 -64.20 -15.79 39.87
CA ARG A 31 -64.86 -15.68 38.56
C ARG A 31 -64.75 -14.26 37.98
N LYS A 32 -64.97 -13.23 38.79
CA LYS A 32 -64.84 -11.83 38.37
C LYS A 32 -63.39 -11.47 37.99
N LYS A 33 -62.40 -11.94 38.77
CA LYS A 33 -60.98 -11.77 38.45
C LYS A 33 -60.61 -12.47 37.14
N LEU A 34 -61.05 -13.72 36.95
CA LEU A 34 -60.84 -14.47 35.72
C LEU A 34 -61.46 -13.74 34.51
N ALA A 35 -62.69 -13.23 34.65
CA ALA A 35 -63.36 -12.49 33.58
C ALA A 35 -62.62 -11.18 33.22
N ALA A 36 -62.06 -10.47 34.21
CA ALA A 36 -61.26 -9.28 33.97
C ALA A 36 -59.94 -9.61 33.25
N GLN A 37 -59.24 -10.67 33.66
CA GLN A 37 -58.03 -11.16 33.00
C GLN A 37 -58.30 -11.63 31.56
N LEU A 38 -59.39 -12.36 31.33
CA LEU A 38 -59.81 -12.77 29.98
C LEU A 38 -60.16 -11.56 29.10
N LYS A 39 -60.78 -10.51 29.65
CA LYS A 39 -61.02 -9.25 28.92
C LYS A 39 -59.72 -8.53 28.56
N GLN A 40 -58.73 -8.52 29.45
CA GLN A 40 -57.40 -7.93 29.18
C GLN A 40 -56.64 -8.73 28.12
N LEU A 41 -56.66 -10.06 28.19
CA LEU A 41 -56.06 -10.93 27.17
C LEU A 41 -56.73 -10.78 25.80
N LYS A 42 -58.06 -10.64 25.75
CA LYS A 42 -58.79 -10.36 24.50
C LYS A 42 -58.48 -8.96 23.93
N LYS A 43 -58.11 -7.99 24.76
CA LYS A 43 -57.68 -6.65 24.32
C LYS A 43 -56.26 -6.64 23.74
N ILE A 44 -55.40 -7.57 24.17
CA ILE A 44 -54.15 -7.88 23.47
C ILE A 44 -54.56 -8.59 22.18
N SER A 45 -54.96 -7.82 21.19
CA SER A 45 -55.49 -8.38 19.96
C SER A 45 -54.38 -9.16 19.26
N THR A 46 -54.61 -10.44 19.03
CA THR A 46 -53.75 -11.29 18.20
C THR A 46 -53.45 -10.62 16.85
N ASN A 47 -54.38 -9.83 16.33
CA ASN A 47 -54.25 -9.08 15.09
C ASN A 47 -53.20 -7.95 15.15
N THR A 48 -53.10 -7.21 16.24
CA THR A 48 -52.05 -6.17 16.39
C THR A 48 -50.68 -6.79 16.55
N LEU A 49 -50.57 -7.89 17.29
CA LEU A 49 -49.32 -8.65 17.39
C LEU A 49 -48.91 -9.23 16.04
N GLN A 50 -49.86 -9.79 15.28
CA GLN A 50 -49.60 -10.31 13.95
C GLN A 50 -49.10 -9.22 12.99
N LYS A 51 -49.72 -8.03 13.00
CA LYS A 51 -49.25 -6.91 12.17
C LYS A 51 -47.82 -6.49 12.50
N HIS A 52 -47.47 -6.41 13.78
CA HIS A 52 -46.10 -6.09 14.19
C HIS A 52 -45.11 -7.20 13.84
N LEU A 53 -45.51 -8.47 13.92
CA LEU A 53 -44.69 -9.58 13.44
C LEU A 53 -44.45 -9.49 11.93
N ASP A 54 -45.51 -9.26 11.14
CA ASP A 54 -45.40 -9.12 9.68
C ASP A 54 -44.51 -7.91 9.29
N GLU A 55 -44.59 -6.80 10.04
CA GLU A 55 -43.73 -5.62 9.86
C GLU A 55 -42.26 -5.92 10.20
N LEU A 56 -42.02 -6.64 11.30
CA LEU A 56 -40.67 -7.05 11.70
C LEU A 56 -40.06 -8.03 10.70
N GLU A 57 -40.84 -9.00 10.21
CA GLU A 57 -40.40 -9.94 9.17
C GLU A 57 -40.01 -9.22 7.88
N LYS A 58 -40.81 -8.23 7.45
CA LYS A 58 -40.47 -7.39 6.29
C LYS A 58 -39.16 -6.62 6.51
N ARG A 59 -39.01 -5.99 7.68
CA ARG A 59 -37.77 -5.25 8.02
C ARG A 59 -36.56 -6.16 8.09
N ILE A 60 -36.69 -7.37 8.66
CA ILE A 60 -35.61 -8.36 8.70
C ILE A 60 -35.24 -8.77 7.27
N ALA A 61 -36.22 -9.07 6.42
CA ALA A 61 -35.97 -9.44 5.03
C ALA A 61 -35.28 -8.31 4.24
N GLU A 62 -35.65 -7.05 4.48
CA GLU A 62 -34.99 -5.88 3.89
C GLU A 62 -33.55 -5.73 4.38
N THR A 63 -33.31 -5.83 5.69
CA THR A 63 -31.97 -5.78 6.28
C THR A 63 -31.06 -6.86 5.70
N VAL A 64 -31.54 -8.11 5.64
CA VAL A 64 -30.80 -9.24 5.05
C VAL A 64 -30.48 -8.98 3.57
N ARG A 65 -31.39 -8.36 2.81
CA ARG A 65 -31.12 -7.98 1.42
C ARG A 65 -30.02 -6.92 1.32
N ILE A 66 -30.01 -5.94 2.22
CA ILE A 66 -28.99 -4.89 2.27
C ILE A 66 -27.63 -5.49 2.65
N GLU A 67 -27.57 -6.32 3.70
CA GLU A 67 -26.35 -7.00 4.12
C GLU A 67 -25.74 -7.84 2.99
N ASN A 68 -26.58 -8.60 2.27
CA ASN A 68 -26.13 -9.37 1.11
C ASN A 68 -25.57 -8.50 -0.02
N LYS A 69 -26.11 -7.29 -0.23
CA LYS A 69 -25.57 -6.33 -1.20
C LYS A 69 -24.22 -5.79 -0.74
N ILE A 70 -24.09 -5.45 0.54
CA ILE A 70 -22.84 -4.97 1.14
C ILE A 70 -21.76 -6.04 1.00
N LEU A 71 -22.04 -7.28 1.38
CA LEU A 71 -21.11 -8.41 1.29
C LEU A 71 -20.62 -8.64 -0.15
N LYS A 72 -21.53 -8.54 -1.13
CA LYS A 72 -21.17 -8.63 -2.55
C LYS A 72 -20.28 -7.47 -3.00
N SER A 73 -20.48 -6.26 -2.48
CA SER A 73 -19.61 -5.12 -2.77
C SER A 73 -18.22 -5.33 -2.18
N GLN A 74 -18.15 -5.72 -0.90
CA GLN A 74 -16.88 -5.99 -0.21
C GLN A 74 -16.05 -7.05 -0.94
N ASN A 75 -16.68 -8.15 -1.40
CA ASN A 75 -15.98 -9.15 -2.19
C ASN A 75 -15.40 -8.60 -3.51
N LYS A 76 -16.09 -7.66 -4.16
CA LYS A 76 -15.57 -7.01 -5.37
C LYS A 76 -14.40 -6.09 -5.04
N ASP A 77 -14.49 -5.35 -3.94
CA ASP A 77 -13.44 -4.46 -3.47
C ASP A 77 -12.19 -5.25 -3.08
N ASP A 78 -12.34 -6.40 -2.40
CA ASP A 78 -11.22 -7.29 -2.08
C ASP A 78 -10.50 -7.81 -3.32
N ILE A 79 -11.25 -8.20 -4.36
CA ILE A 79 -10.68 -8.61 -5.65
C ILE A 79 -9.92 -7.44 -6.29
N LEU A 80 -10.48 -6.23 -6.23
CA LEU A 80 -9.83 -5.03 -6.77
C LEU A 80 -8.54 -4.70 -5.99
N HIS A 81 -8.59 -4.72 -4.67
CA HIS A 81 -7.44 -4.50 -3.80
C HIS A 81 -6.33 -5.51 -4.04
N LYS A 82 -6.68 -6.79 -4.23
CA LYS A 82 -5.72 -7.83 -4.60
C LYS A 82 -5.04 -7.50 -5.94
N LYS A 83 -5.83 -7.18 -6.98
CA LYS A 83 -5.29 -6.79 -8.30
C LYS A 83 -4.39 -5.56 -8.24
N LEU A 84 -4.74 -4.56 -7.42
CA LEU A 84 -3.92 -3.37 -7.22
C LEU A 84 -2.61 -3.70 -6.52
N ARG A 85 -2.65 -4.55 -5.49
CA ARG A 85 -1.45 -5.02 -4.77
C ARG A 85 -0.49 -5.75 -5.72
N ASP A 86 -1.01 -6.67 -6.53
CA ASP A 86 -0.20 -7.40 -7.51
C ASP A 86 0.46 -6.45 -8.53
N LYS A 87 -0.29 -5.44 -9.00
CA LYS A 87 0.25 -4.41 -9.92
C LYS A 87 1.35 -3.56 -9.25
N ILE A 88 1.15 -3.16 -8.00
CA ILE A 88 2.14 -2.41 -7.23
C ILE A 88 3.42 -3.23 -7.09
N GLU A 89 3.32 -4.51 -6.74
CA GLU A 89 4.49 -5.39 -6.58
C GLU A 89 5.28 -5.53 -7.90
N ILE A 90 4.58 -5.65 -9.04
CA ILE A 90 5.22 -5.68 -10.37
C ILE A 90 5.95 -4.37 -10.66
N LEU A 91 5.33 -3.23 -10.35
CA LEU A 91 5.92 -1.91 -10.55
C LEU A 91 7.15 -1.70 -9.65
N GLU A 92 7.08 -2.10 -8.39
CA GLU A 92 8.21 -2.05 -7.46
C GLU A 92 9.39 -2.90 -7.95
N LYS A 93 9.13 -4.12 -8.43
CA LYS A 93 10.17 -4.98 -9.03
C LYS A 93 10.81 -4.33 -10.25
N LYS A 94 10.02 -3.70 -11.13
CA LYS A 94 10.54 -2.96 -12.29
C LYS A 94 11.38 -1.76 -11.85
N LEU A 95 10.91 -0.99 -10.87
CA LEU A 95 11.61 0.18 -10.35
C LEU A 95 12.97 -0.21 -9.77
N ARG A 96 13.03 -1.27 -8.96
CA ARG A 96 14.29 -1.80 -8.41
C ARG A 96 15.28 -2.13 -9.52
N LYS A 97 14.86 -2.88 -10.53
CA LYS A 97 15.69 -3.18 -11.71
C LYS A 97 16.19 -1.92 -12.40
N TYR A 98 15.34 -0.89 -12.57
CA TYR A 98 15.75 0.37 -13.15
C TYR A 98 16.81 1.09 -12.30
N VAL A 99 16.65 1.12 -10.99
CA VAL A 99 17.64 1.70 -10.07
C VAL A 99 18.97 0.95 -10.17
N ASP A 100 18.96 -0.38 -10.10
CA ASP A 100 20.17 -1.20 -10.22
C ASP A 100 20.89 -0.96 -11.57
N THR A 101 20.12 -0.87 -12.67
CA THR A 101 20.69 -0.54 -14.00
C THR A 101 21.19 0.90 -14.10
N LYS A 102 20.63 1.83 -13.34
CA LYS A 102 21.11 3.22 -13.30
C LYS A 102 22.47 3.29 -12.60
N GLU A 103 22.61 2.66 -11.44
CA GLU A 103 23.87 2.66 -10.69
C GLU A 103 25.01 2.01 -11.49
N THR A 104 24.74 0.90 -12.17
CA THR A 104 25.73 0.24 -13.04
C THR A 104 26.13 1.12 -14.23
N ARG A 105 25.18 1.84 -14.84
CA ARG A 105 25.46 2.81 -15.91
C ARG A 105 26.27 4.01 -15.40
N GLU A 106 25.94 4.55 -14.24
CA GLU A 106 26.68 5.66 -13.62
C GLU A 106 28.13 5.26 -13.31
N LYS A 107 28.35 4.05 -12.76
CA LYS A 107 29.70 3.51 -12.58
C LYS A 107 30.45 3.39 -13.91
N ARG A 108 29.78 2.88 -14.94
CA ARG A 108 30.38 2.72 -16.27
C ARG A 108 30.72 4.07 -16.92
N ILE A 109 29.89 5.09 -16.72
CA ILE A 109 30.17 6.45 -17.19
C ILE A 109 31.43 6.98 -16.52
N LYS A 110 31.55 6.87 -15.19
CA LYS A 110 32.75 7.29 -14.46
C LYS A 110 34.02 6.58 -14.95
N GLU A 111 33.97 5.26 -15.14
CA GLU A 111 35.10 4.50 -15.71
C GLU A 111 35.50 4.98 -17.11
N LEU A 112 34.53 5.39 -17.93
CA LEU A 112 34.79 5.89 -19.28
C LEU A 112 35.36 7.31 -19.24
N GLU A 113 34.85 8.17 -18.36
CA GLU A 113 35.39 9.51 -18.12
C GLU A 113 36.85 9.43 -17.67
N GLU A 114 37.18 8.60 -16.68
CA GLU A 114 38.56 8.38 -16.22
C GLU A 114 39.48 7.90 -17.35
N LYS A 115 39.00 6.96 -18.20
CA LYS A 115 39.78 6.48 -19.36
C LYS A 115 39.99 7.53 -20.42
N VAL A 116 39.03 8.43 -20.63
CA VAL A 116 39.17 9.54 -21.56
C VAL A 116 40.20 10.52 -21.00
N ASP A 117 40.08 10.90 -19.74
CA ASP A 117 41.01 11.81 -19.06
C ASP A 117 42.44 11.27 -19.09
N GLU A 118 42.64 9.98 -18.80
CA GLU A 118 43.97 9.34 -18.89
C GLU A 118 44.52 9.36 -20.32
N LYS A 119 43.69 9.14 -21.32
CA LYS A 119 44.11 9.20 -22.73
C LYS A 119 44.46 10.63 -23.14
N GLU A 120 43.70 11.62 -22.70
CA GLU A 120 43.99 13.03 -22.95
C GLU A 120 45.29 13.46 -22.29
N LYS A 121 45.53 13.06 -21.03
CA LYS A 121 46.80 13.31 -20.33
C LYS A 121 47.98 12.70 -21.08
N LYS A 122 47.91 11.42 -21.44
CA LYS A 122 48.97 10.73 -22.20
C LYS A 122 49.23 11.39 -23.55
N LYS A 123 48.18 11.84 -24.23
CA LYS A 123 48.30 12.58 -25.49
C LYS A 123 48.98 13.93 -25.28
N HIS A 124 48.61 14.65 -24.23
CA HIS A 124 49.21 15.94 -23.89
C HIS A 124 50.71 15.79 -23.56
N GLU A 125 51.07 14.79 -22.76
CA GLU A 125 52.46 14.43 -22.45
C GLU A 125 53.24 14.10 -23.75
N ALA A 126 52.68 13.27 -24.63
CA ALA A 126 53.32 12.96 -25.91
C ALA A 126 53.50 14.20 -26.81
N ILE A 127 52.56 15.14 -26.80
CA ILE A 127 52.70 16.43 -27.51
C ILE A 127 53.84 17.25 -26.91
N LEU A 128 53.93 17.33 -25.58
CA LEU A 128 55.00 18.05 -24.90
C LEU A 128 56.37 17.46 -25.22
N ASP A 129 56.53 16.14 -25.12
CA ASP A 129 57.79 15.44 -25.42
C ASP A 129 58.26 15.69 -26.86
N VAL A 130 57.34 15.65 -27.82
CA VAL A 130 57.64 15.94 -29.23
C VAL A 130 57.99 17.42 -29.44
N LYS A 131 57.30 18.36 -28.77
CA LYS A 131 57.63 19.80 -28.82
C LYS A 131 59.00 20.08 -28.24
N GLU A 132 59.36 19.48 -27.11
CA GLU A 132 60.69 19.62 -26.53
C GLU A 132 61.77 19.07 -27.45
N SER A 133 61.54 17.87 -28.00
CA SER A 133 62.46 17.24 -28.94
C SER A 133 62.65 18.08 -30.21
N LEU A 134 61.56 18.67 -30.72
CA LEU A 134 61.60 19.59 -31.85
C LEU A 134 62.44 20.82 -31.53
N ASN A 135 62.19 21.49 -30.41
CA ASN A 135 62.93 22.67 -29.98
C ASN A 135 64.43 22.38 -29.79
N ARG A 136 64.78 21.23 -29.20
CA ARG A 136 66.19 20.80 -29.06
C ARG A 136 66.85 20.60 -30.42
N MET A 137 66.16 19.94 -31.35
CA MET A 137 66.68 19.70 -32.70
C MET A 137 66.81 20.99 -33.52
N GLU A 138 65.87 21.93 -33.39
CA GLU A 138 65.94 23.25 -34.03
C GLU A 138 67.11 24.08 -33.49
N LYS A 139 67.37 24.06 -32.18
CA LYS A 139 68.56 24.67 -31.58
C LYS A 139 69.85 24.06 -32.12
N ILE A 140 69.96 22.72 -32.12
CA ILE A 140 71.12 22.00 -32.67
C ILE A 140 71.35 22.38 -34.14
N TYR A 141 70.28 22.48 -34.93
CA TYR A 141 70.38 22.89 -36.34
C TYR A 141 70.93 24.31 -36.51
N GLU A 142 70.43 25.27 -35.74
CA GLU A 142 70.90 26.66 -35.80
C GLU A 142 72.36 26.79 -35.31
N ASP A 143 72.74 26.08 -34.25
CA ASP A 143 74.12 26.07 -33.73
C ASP A 143 75.09 25.38 -34.71
N ALA A 144 74.67 24.29 -35.35
CA ALA A 144 75.44 23.61 -36.40
C ALA A 144 75.61 24.48 -37.64
N LYS A 145 74.58 25.26 -38.00
CA LYS A 145 74.62 26.19 -39.13
C LYS A 145 75.56 27.38 -38.86
N LYS A 146 75.62 27.88 -37.63
CA LYS A 146 76.50 28.99 -37.22
C LYS A 146 77.96 28.58 -37.08
N SER A 147 78.23 27.38 -36.55
CA SER A 147 79.59 26.90 -36.25
C SER A 147 80.42 26.51 -37.49
N LYS A 148 79.80 26.32 -38.67
CA LYS A 148 80.44 25.91 -39.94
C LYS A 148 81.30 24.62 -39.89
N GLN A 149 81.33 23.92 -38.76
CA GLN A 149 82.08 22.67 -38.55
C GLN A 149 81.35 21.43 -39.12
N TYR A 150 80.05 21.52 -39.35
CA TYR A 150 79.22 20.40 -39.79
C TYR A 150 79.15 20.32 -41.32
N SER A 151 79.23 19.09 -41.85
CA SER A 151 79.10 18.85 -43.28
C SER A 151 77.66 19.10 -43.76
N LYS A 152 77.52 19.48 -45.04
CA LYS A 152 76.21 19.71 -45.67
C LYS A 152 75.26 18.50 -45.53
N LYS A 153 75.82 17.28 -45.58
CA LYS A 153 75.07 16.02 -45.39
C LYS A 153 74.54 15.86 -43.95
N GLU A 154 75.26 16.32 -42.94
CA GLU A 154 74.83 16.23 -41.53
C GLU A 154 73.72 17.24 -41.22
N LEU A 155 73.85 18.47 -41.72
CA LEU A 155 72.78 19.48 -41.64
C LEU A 155 71.48 19.01 -42.29
N GLU A 156 71.59 18.33 -43.43
CA GLU A 156 70.43 17.78 -44.15
C GLU A 156 69.76 16.62 -43.40
N LYS A 157 70.54 15.77 -42.70
CA LYS A 157 70.00 14.75 -41.80
C LYS A 157 69.23 15.37 -40.62
N ILE A 158 69.78 16.42 -40.00
CA ILE A 158 69.10 17.13 -38.90
C ILE A 158 67.79 17.77 -39.40
N LYS A 159 67.82 18.41 -40.57
CA LYS A 159 66.64 19.02 -41.20
C LYS A 159 65.55 18.00 -41.50
N LYS A 160 65.91 16.82 -42.03
CA LYS A 160 64.96 15.70 -42.24
C LYS A 160 64.30 15.25 -40.94
N LYS A 161 65.10 15.11 -39.87
CA LYS A 161 64.59 14.71 -38.56
C LYS A 161 63.67 15.75 -37.92
N ILE A 162 63.93 17.05 -38.13
CA ILE A 162 63.00 18.14 -37.75
C ILE A 162 61.69 18.01 -38.53
N THR A 163 61.73 17.78 -39.86
CA THR A 163 60.50 17.61 -40.64
C THR A 163 59.69 16.40 -40.21
N GLU A 164 60.34 15.28 -39.88
CA GLU A 164 59.68 14.09 -39.34
C GLU A 164 59.00 14.39 -38.00
N LEU A 165 59.66 15.10 -37.09
CA LEU A 165 59.07 15.51 -35.81
C LEU A 165 57.88 16.46 -36.01
N LYS A 166 57.95 17.42 -36.95
CA LYS A 166 56.82 18.29 -37.30
C LYS A 166 55.64 17.51 -37.86
N THR A 167 55.89 16.49 -38.69
CA THR A 167 54.82 15.63 -39.22
C THR A 167 54.19 14.75 -38.14
N LYS A 168 55.00 14.20 -37.23
CA LYS A 168 54.50 13.43 -36.07
C LYS A 168 53.64 14.30 -35.16
N LEU A 169 54.09 15.52 -34.84
CA LEU A 169 53.32 16.47 -34.04
C LEU A 169 51.95 16.75 -34.66
N LYS A 170 51.91 17.10 -35.96
CA LYS A 170 50.66 17.33 -36.70
C LYS A 170 49.72 16.13 -36.71
N THR A 171 50.25 14.92 -36.62
CA THR A 171 49.46 13.70 -36.61
C THR A 171 48.84 13.47 -35.24
N ILE A 172 49.62 13.68 -34.17
CA ILE A 172 49.17 13.54 -32.78
C ILE A 172 48.16 14.64 -32.40
N GLU A 173 48.29 15.85 -32.97
CA GLU A 173 47.34 16.95 -32.76
C GLU A 173 46.01 16.79 -33.52
N LYS A 174 45.94 15.89 -34.53
CA LYS A 174 44.74 15.64 -35.35
C LYS A 174 43.89 14.46 -34.87
N ILE A 175 44.54 13.44 -34.31
CA ILE A 175 43.89 12.44 -33.44
C ILE A 175 43.47 13.17 -32.16
#